data_AF-A0A2Z6NEG1-F1
#
_entry.id   AF-A0A2Z6NEG1-F1
#
_cell.length_a   1.000
_cell.length_b   1.000
_cell.length_c   1.000
_cell.angle_alpha   90.00
_cell.angle_beta   90.00
_cell.angle_gamma   90.00
#
_symmetry.space_group_name_H-M   'P 1'
#
loop_
_entity.id
_entity.type
_entity.pdbx_description
1 polymer ?
#
loop_
_entity_poly.entity_id
_entity_poly.type
_entity_poly.pdbx_seq_one_letter_code
_entity_poly.pdbx_strand_id
1 'polypeptide(L)'
;MAISIPLFSSTLSSSSSSLYPSKLHYPSRTTNSTTHFNNLAIRSSYSGNGSSSSPDAFNYRKPEIPSLSPFALSMNESRNPKWRRVLLKVSGEALAGDQTQNIDPKITMAIAREVAAVTRLGIEVALVVGGGNIFRGASWAGSSGLERSSADYIGMLATVMNAIFLQATMESIGIPTRVQTAFRMSEVAEPYIRRRAIRHLEKGRVVIFAAGTGNPFFTTDTAAALRCAEINAEVVLKATNVDGVFDDDPKRNPQARLLDTLTYQDVITKDLSVMDLTAITLCQENNIPVVVFNINKPGNIEKAIKGESVGTLIGATWNSTISRT
;
A
#
# COMPACT_ATOMS: atom_id res chain seq x y z
N MET A 1 -43.06 45.56 20.19
CA MET A 1 -43.21 45.91 18.77
C MET A 1 -42.64 44.77 17.96
N ALA A 2 -43.52 44.02 17.30
CA ALA A 2 -43.22 42.92 16.39
C ALA A 2 -43.20 43.41 14.94
N ILE A 3 -42.54 42.67 14.04
CA ILE A 3 -42.78 42.46 12.58
C ILE A 3 -41.65 41.48 12.17
N SER A 4 -41.86 40.17 11.98
CA SER A 4 -42.61 39.38 10.97
C SER A 4 -41.75 38.89 9.79
N ILE A 5 -41.89 37.58 9.56
CA ILE A 5 -41.18 36.64 8.67
C ILE A 5 -41.69 36.77 7.21
N PRO A 6 -41.09 36.08 6.23
CA PRO A 6 -41.85 35.00 5.60
C PRO A 6 -41.09 33.67 5.41
N LEU A 7 -41.82 32.59 5.71
CA LEU A 7 -41.50 31.18 5.48
C LEU A 7 -41.97 30.81 4.07
N PHE A 8 -41.14 30.11 3.31
CA PHE A 8 -41.58 29.42 2.09
C PHE A 8 -42.02 28.00 2.41
N SER A 9 -43.26 27.66 2.03
CA SER A 9 -43.85 26.34 2.12
C SER A 9 -43.48 25.48 0.90
N SER A 10 -43.15 24.21 1.12
CA SER A 10 -43.30 23.17 0.09
C SER A 10 -44.09 22.00 0.68
N THR A 11 -45.14 21.66 -0.05
CA THR A 11 -46.25 20.75 0.25
C THR A 11 -45.82 19.29 0.39
N LEU A 12 -46.31 18.63 1.44
CA LEU A 12 -46.42 17.17 1.51
C LEU A 12 -47.57 16.70 0.62
N SER A 13 -47.30 15.72 -0.25
CA SER A 13 -48.33 14.84 -0.82
C SER A 13 -48.12 13.43 -0.32
N SER A 14 -49.07 12.96 0.48
CA SER A 14 -49.23 11.60 0.96
C SER A 14 -49.63 10.65 -0.19
N SER A 15 -48.94 9.52 -0.32
CA SER A 15 -49.46 8.33 -0.99
C SER A 15 -49.16 7.10 -0.14
N SER A 16 -50.20 6.67 0.56
CA SER A 16 -50.32 5.39 1.26
C SER A 16 -50.49 4.24 0.27
N SER A 17 -49.64 3.23 0.34
CA SER A 17 -49.93 1.91 -0.20
C SER A 17 -49.60 0.85 0.85
N SER A 18 -50.63 0.06 1.17
CA SER A 18 -50.60 -1.04 2.13
C SER A 18 -49.85 -2.23 1.54
N LEU A 19 -49.00 -2.87 2.37
CA LEU A 19 -48.44 -4.18 2.07
C LEU A 19 -48.83 -5.14 3.19
N TYR A 20 -49.64 -6.13 2.83
CA TYR A 20 -49.99 -7.30 3.62
C TYR A 20 -48.76 -8.20 3.88
N PRO A 21 -48.72 -8.97 4.98
CA PRO A 21 -47.67 -9.96 5.20
C PRO A 21 -48.05 -11.31 4.58
N SER A 22 -47.30 -11.77 3.58
CA SER A 22 -47.39 -13.15 3.09
C SER A 22 -46.37 -14.05 3.79
N LYS A 23 -46.90 -15.09 4.44
CA LYS A 23 -46.17 -16.20 5.06
C LYS A 23 -45.34 -16.94 4.01
N LEU A 24 -44.06 -17.18 4.28
CA LEU A 24 -43.24 -18.13 3.53
C LEU A 24 -43.14 -19.45 4.31
N HIS A 25 -43.60 -20.50 3.64
CA HIS A 25 -43.52 -21.91 4.04
C HIS A 25 -42.08 -22.44 3.91
N TYR A 26 -41.62 -23.17 4.92
CA TYR A 26 -40.51 -24.13 4.81
C TYR A 26 -41.04 -25.47 4.30
N PRO A 27 -40.29 -26.19 3.45
CA PRO A 27 -40.35 -27.63 3.43
C PRO A 27 -39.00 -28.21 3.88
N SER A 28 -39.05 -28.90 5.00
CA SER A 28 -38.10 -29.93 5.42
C SER A 28 -38.19 -31.14 4.49
N ARG A 29 -37.06 -31.64 3.98
CA ARG A 29 -36.95 -33.05 3.58
C ARG A 29 -35.54 -33.59 3.74
N THR A 30 -35.46 -34.56 4.63
CA THR A 30 -34.40 -35.54 4.85
C THR A 30 -34.26 -36.48 3.66
N THR A 31 -33.04 -36.90 3.33
CA THR A 31 -32.71 -38.27 2.91
C THR A 31 -31.21 -38.54 3.05
N ASN A 32 -30.89 -39.61 3.78
CA ASN A 32 -29.60 -40.27 3.85
C ASN A 32 -29.17 -40.81 2.47
N SER A 33 -27.87 -40.80 2.17
CA SER A 33 -27.20 -42.02 1.71
C SER A 33 -25.69 -41.98 1.95
N THR A 34 -25.22 -43.10 2.48
CA THR A 34 -23.84 -43.48 2.79
C THR A 34 -23.29 -44.25 1.58
N THR A 35 -22.04 -44.03 1.17
CA THR A 35 -21.21 -45.10 0.59
C THR A 35 -19.70 -44.78 0.65
N HIS A 36 -18.95 -45.87 0.76
CA HIS A 36 -17.58 -46.05 1.19
C HIS A 36 -16.49 -45.78 0.14
N PHE A 37 -15.32 -45.35 0.64
CA PHE A 37 -13.93 -45.78 0.36
C PHE A 37 -13.61 -46.58 -0.92
N ASN A 38 -12.55 -46.17 -1.64
CA ASN A 38 -11.22 -46.81 -1.52
C ASN A 38 -10.08 -46.08 -2.27
N ASN A 39 -8.97 -45.90 -1.55
CA ASN A 39 -7.63 -45.60 -2.05
C ASN A 39 -6.97 -46.87 -2.61
N LEU A 40 -6.21 -46.76 -3.70
CA LEU A 40 -5.23 -47.77 -4.09
C LEU A 40 -3.99 -47.07 -4.68
N ALA A 41 -2.94 -47.05 -3.86
CA ALA A 41 -1.58 -46.72 -4.26
C ALA A 41 -0.91 -47.99 -4.82
N ILE A 42 -0.18 -47.87 -5.93
CA ILE A 42 0.74 -48.90 -6.41
C ILE A 42 2.14 -48.27 -6.44
N ARG A 43 3.02 -48.76 -5.56
CA ARG A 43 4.48 -48.66 -5.69
C ARG A 43 4.97 -49.94 -6.36
N SER A 44 5.92 -49.83 -7.29
CA SER A 44 6.86 -50.92 -7.55
C SER A 44 8.28 -50.36 -7.60
N SER A 45 9.16 -51.06 -6.90
CA SER A 45 10.59 -50.83 -6.74
C SER A 45 11.32 -51.99 -7.42
N TYR A 46 12.39 -51.69 -8.16
CA TYR A 46 13.35 -52.69 -8.63
C TYR A 46 14.76 -52.28 -8.18
N SER A 47 15.30 -53.06 -7.24
CA SER A 47 16.73 -53.35 -7.03
C SER A 47 17.23 -54.26 -8.17
N GLY A 48 18.48 -54.35 -8.61
CA GLY A 48 19.78 -53.87 -8.15
C GLY A 48 20.87 -54.72 -8.88
N ASN A 49 22.13 -54.46 -8.54
CA ASN A 49 23.38 -55.19 -8.83
C ASN A 49 24.24 -54.78 -10.05
N GLY A 50 25.53 -54.59 -9.74
CA GLY A 50 26.61 -55.24 -10.49
C GLY A 50 27.76 -54.35 -10.93
N SER A 51 28.82 -54.29 -10.12
CA SER A 51 30.09 -53.59 -10.31
C SER A 51 31.05 -54.26 -11.31
N SER A 52 31.87 -53.46 -12.01
CA SER A 52 33.36 -53.41 -11.91
C SER A 52 34.13 -53.25 -13.24
N SER A 53 35.30 -52.61 -13.11
CA SER A 53 36.43 -52.46 -14.03
C SER A 53 36.51 -51.20 -14.92
N SER A 54 37.70 -50.62 -14.93
CA SER A 54 38.16 -49.30 -15.40
C SER A 54 39.36 -49.49 -16.37
N PRO A 55 39.94 -48.45 -16.98
CA PRO A 55 39.42 -47.64 -18.10
C PRO A 55 40.38 -47.67 -19.31
N ASP A 56 39.87 -47.85 -20.54
CA ASP A 56 40.68 -47.67 -21.76
C ASP A 56 40.45 -46.30 -22.39
N ALA A 57 41.57 -45.60 -22.63
CA ALA A 57 41.65 -44.25 -23.15
C ALA A 57 41.24 -44.20 -24.64
N PHE A 58 40.09 -43.59 -24.91
CA PHE A 58 39.70 -43.17 -26.25
C PHE A 58 39.70 -41.64 -26.36
N ASN A 59 40.55 -41.15 -27.26
CA ASN A 59 40.66 -39.76 -27.71
C ASN A 59 39.29 -39.22 -28.17
N TYR A 60 38.63 -38.44 -27.32
CA TYR A 60 37.57 -37.52 -27.73
C TYR A 60 38.16 -36.13 -27.93
N ARG A 61 38.29 -35.73 -29.21
CA ARG A 61 38.49 -34.34 -29.61
C ARG A 61 37.35 -33.50 -29.01
N LYS A 62 37.69 -32.52 -28.17
CA LYS A 62 36.76 -31.46 -27.75
C LYS A 62 36.29 -30.71 -29.00
N PRO A 63 34.98 -30.49 -29.21
CA PRO A 63 34.54 -29.45 -30.11
C PRO A 63 34.81 -28.09 -29.45
N GLU A 64 35.62 -27.25 -30.10
CA GLU A 64 35.73 -25.83 -29.73
C GLU A 64 34.39 -25.16 -29.98
N ILE A 65 33.69 -24.82 -28.89
CA ILE A 65 32.52 -23.93 -28.94
C ILE A 65 33.09 -22.50 -28.92
N PRO A 66 32.78 -21.64 -29.91
CA PRO A 66 33.20 -20.26 -29.85
C PRO A 66 32.56 -19.63 -28.61
N SER A 67 33.38 -19.03 -27.75
CA SER A 67 32.92 -18.28 -26.59
C SER A 67 32.11 -17.08 -27.06
N LEU A 68 30.79 -17.25 -27.18
CA LEU A 68 29.86 -16.14 -27.28
C LEU A 68 29.88 -15.43 -25.93
N SER A 69 30.67 -14.38 -25.82
CA SER A 69 30.51 -13.40 -24.74
C SER A 69 29.10 -12.81 -24.87
N PRO A 70 28.19 -13.02 -23.90
CA PRO A 70 26.98 -12.25 -23.89
C PRO A 70 27.40 -10.85 -23.44
N PHE A 71 27.22 -9.87 -24.33
CA PHE A 71 27.07 -8.46 -24.03
C PHE A 71 27.50 -8.08 -22.61
N ALA A 72 28.75 -7.67 -22.46
CA ALA A 72 29.11 -6.77 -21.39
C ALA A 72 28.31 -5.49 -21.62
N LEU A 73 27.05 -5.48 -21.16
CA LEU A 73 26.39 -4.27 -20.75
C LEU A 73 27.38 -3.62 -19.80
N SER A 74 27.98 -2.52 -20.27
CA SER A 74 28.54 -1.51 -19.40
C SER A 74 27.52 -1.32 -18.29
N MET A 75 27.81 -1.90 -17.12
CA MET A 75 27.16 -1.49 -15.90
C MET A 75 27.63 -0.07 -15.72
N ASN A 76 26.87 0.85 -16.31
CA ASN A 76 26.82 2.22 -15.86
C ASN A 76 26.77 2.11 -14.33
N GLU A 77 27.69 2.77 -13.63
CA GLU A 77 27.72 2.80 -12.18
C GLU A 77 26.37 3.29 -11.66
N SER A 78 25.40 2.40 -11.54
CA SER A 78 24.12 2.69 -10.96
C SER A 78 24.42 2.69 -9.48
N ARG A 79 24.57 3.91 -8.94
CA ARG A 79 24.50 4.19 -7.51
C ARG A 79 23.49 3.22 -6.90
N ASN A 80 23.96 2.33 -6.03
CA ASN A 80 23.08 1.44 -5.30
C ASN A 80 21.95 2.32 -4.71
N PRO A 81 20.67 1.99 -4.96
CA PRO A 81 19.58 2.80 -4.44
C PRO A 81 19.71 2.87 -2.91
N LYS A 82 19.45 4.04 -2.34
CA LYS A 82 19.61 4.28 -0.89
C LYS A 82 18.76 3.30 -0.07
N TRP A 83 17.63 2.91 -0.63
CA TRP A 83 16.68 1.98 -0.04
C TRP A 83 16.56 0.72 -0.93
N ARG A 84 16.55 -0.43 -0.29
CA ARG A 84 16.17 -1.73 -0.85
C ARG A 84 14.67 -1.96 -0.75
N ARG A 85 14.05 -1.58 0.37
CA ARG A 85 12.61 -1.77 0.61
C ARG A 85 11.98 -0.51 1.16
N VAL A 86 10.92 -0.03 0.53
CA VAL A 86 10.23 1.21 0.90
C VAL A 86 8.75 0.97 1.11
N LEU A 87 8.13 1.79 1.97
CA LEU A 87 6.69 1.91 2.06
C LEU A 87 6.23 3.29 1.60
N LEU A 88 5.53 3.34 0.48
CA LEU A 88 4.92 4.56 -0.06
C LEU A 88 3.50 4.71 0.49
N LYS A 89 3.26 5.75 1.29
CA LYS A 89 1.93 6.13 1.75
C LYS A 89 1.36 7.22 0.85
N VAL A 90 0.23 6.93 0.21
CA VAL A 90 -0.52 7.87 -0.61
C VAL A 90 -1.82 8.24 0.11
N SER A 91 -2.12 9.54 0.25
CA SER A 91 -3.42 9.95 0.82
C SER A 91 -4.56 9.64 -0.15
N GLY A 92 -5.78 9.42 0.36
CA GLY A 92 -6.92 9.20 -0.52
C GLY A 92 -7.20 10.45 -1.36
N GLU A 93 -7.07 11.61 -0.73
CA GLU A 93 -7.18 12.93 -1.33
C GLU A 93 -6.27 13.14 -2.54
N ALA A 94 -5.04 12.63 -2.48
CA ALA A 94 -4.13 12.72 -3.61
C ALA A 94 -4.69 11.97 -4.84
N LEU A 95 -5.42 10.86 -4.62
CA LEU A 95 -6.01 10.08 -5.70
C LEU A 95 -7.21 10.76 -6.37
N ALA A 96 -7.85 11.74 -5.74
CA ALA A 96 -9.03 12.42 -6.30
C ALA A 96 -8.67 13.46 -7.38
N GLY A 97 -7.40 13.87 -7.49
CA GLY A 97 -6.97 14.87 -8.47
C GLY A 97 -7.76 16.19 -8.33
N ASP A 98 -8.44 16.59 -9.40
CA ASP A 98 -9.26 17.81 -9.48
C ASP A 98 -10.63 17.71 -8.78
N GLN A 99 -10.91 16.61 -8.07
CA GLN A 99 -12.13 16.35 -7.30
C GLN A 99 -13.42 16.24 -8.13
N THR A 100 -13.34 16.10 -9.45
CA THR A 100 -14.52 15.82 -10.29
C THR A 100 -15.03 14.39 -10.10
N GLN A 101 -14.15 13.48 -9.68
CA GLN A 101 -14.43 12.09 -9.38
C GLN A 101 -13.77 11.69 -8.05
N ASN A 102 -14.24 10.60 -7.45
CA ASN A 102 -13.61 10.08 -6.24
C ASN A 102 -12.19 9.58 -6.51
N ILE A 103 -11.89 9.04 -7.71
CA ILE A 103 -10.56 8.57 -8.10
C ILE A 103 -10.27 9.09 -9.50
N ASP A 104 -9.19 9.84 -9.68
CA ASP A 104 -8.70 10.31 -10.97
C ASP A 104 -7.75 9.26 -11.60
N PRO A 105 -8.14 8.63 -12.72
CA PRO A 105 -7.31 7.65 -13.42
C PRO A 105 -5.95 8.20 -13.87
N LYS A 106 -5.84 9.51 -14.11
CA LYS A 106 -4.57 10.14 -14.51
C LYS A 106 -3.56 10.11 -13.37
N ILE A 107 -4.02 10.36 -12.14
CA ILE A 107 -3.16 10.34 -10.95
C ILE A 107 -2.73 8.91 -10.63
N THR A 108 -3.64 7.94 -10.64
CA THR A 108 -3.27 6.55 -10.38
C THR A 108 -2.31 6.01 -11.43
N MET A 109 -2.49 6.40 -12.70
CA MET A 109 -1.58 6.06 -13.79
C MET A 109 -0.21 6.73 -13.63
N ALA A 110 -0.15 7.99 -13.18
CA ALA A 110 1.10 8.68 -12.88
C ALA A 110 1.88 7.95 -11.76
N ILE A 111 1.20 7.62 -10.65
CA ILE A 111 1.78 6.83 -9.55
C ILE A 111 2.28 5.49 -10.07
N ALA A 112 1.46 4.77 -10.83
CA ALA A 112 1.83 3.46 -11.37
C ALA A 112 3.08 3.55 -12.25
N ARG A 113 3.21 4.56 -13.10
CA ARG A 113 4.39 4.78 -13.95
C ARG A 113 5.65 5.08 -13.15
N GLU A 114 5.57 5.95 -12.14
CA GLU A 114 6.72 6.26 -11.28
C GLU A 114 7.15 5.06 -10.44
N VAL A 115 6.20 4.26 -9.94
CA VAL A 115 6.50 2.99 -9.27
C VAL A 115 7.12 1.98 -10.26
N ALA A 116 6.63 1.91 -11.50
CA ALA A 116 7.21 1.03 -12.54
C ALA A 116 8.69 1.35 -12.82
N ALA A 117 9.05 2.64 -12.80
CA ALA A 117 10.40 3.09 -13.09
C ALA A 117 11.42 2.57 -12.04
N VAL A 118 11.00 2.43 -10.79
CA VAL A 118 11.86 2.01 -9.68
C VAL A 118 11.84 0.51 -9.39
N THR A 119 10.72 -0.19 -9.63
CA THR A 119 10.69 -1.65 -9.46
C THR A 119 11.65 -2.37 -10.41
N ARG A 120 11.91 -1.78 -11.60
CA ARG A 120 12.93 -2.25 -12.56
C ARG A 120 14.36 -2.17 -12.01
N LEU A 121 14.60 -1.37 -10.98
CA LEU A 121 15.89 -1.23 -10.31
C LEU A 121 16.07 -2.25 -9.17
N GLY A 122 15.10 -3.14 -8.96
CA GLY A 122 15.13 -4.14 -7.89
C GLY A 122 14.74 -3.61 -6.52
N ILE A 123 14.21 -2.39 -6.44
CA ILE A 123 13.68 -1.83 -5.19
C ILE A 123 12.31 -2.45 -4.90
N GLU A 124 12.14 -2.97 -3.69
CA GLU A 124 10.91 -3.59 -3.23
C GLU A 124 9.95 -2.49 -2.73
N VAL A 125 8.77 -2.39 -3.34
CA VAL A 125 7.82 -1.30 -3.06
C VAL A 125 6.55 -1.85 -2.45
N ALA A 126 6.23 -1.39 -1.23
CA ALA A 126 4.93 -1.54 -0.62
C ALA A 126 4.16 -0.21 -0.64
N LEU A 127 2.83 -0.28 -0.69
CA LEU A 127 1.96 0.89 -0.67
C LEU A 127 0.95 0.79 0.47
N VAL A 128 0.63 1.95 1.06
CA VAL A 128 -0.56 2.16 1.90
C VAL A 128 -1.35 3.31 1.30
N VAL A 129 -2.65 3.12 1.14
CA VAL A 129 -3.52 4.10 0.49
C VAL A 129 -4.60 4.57 1.45
N GLY A 130 -4.79 5.89 1.55
CA GLY A 130 -5.88 6.49 2.33
C GLY A 130 -7.24 6.37 1.66
N GLY A 131 -8.33 6.65 2.39
CA GLY A 131 -9.71 6.54 1.90
C GLY A 131 -10.48 7.86 1.84
N GLY A 132 -9.84 8.99 2.16
CA GLY A 132 -10.48 10.30 2.36
C GLY A 132 -11.13 10.92 1.11
N ASN A 133 -10.83 10.40 -0.08
CA ASN A 133 -11.49 10.75 -1.33
C ASN A 133 -12.88 10.11 -1.50
N ILE A 134 -13.15 8.98 -0.85
CA ILE A 134 -14.44 8.30 -0.90
C ILE A 134 -15.23 8.58 0.39
N PHE A 135 -14.54 8.52 1.55
CA PHE A 135 -15.17 8.72 2.84
C PHE A 135 -14.25 9.37 3.86
N ARG A 136 -14.69 10.48 4.46
CA ARG A 136 -13.99 11.17 5.56
C ARG A 136 -14.74 10.99 6.88
N GLY A 137 -14.39 9.95 7.65
CA GLY A 137 -15.10 9.62 8.89
C GLY A 137 -15.15 10.75 9.92
N ALA A 138 -14.10 11.58 10.01
CA ALA A 138 -14.07 12.72 10.94
C ALA A 138 -15.13 13.80 10.63
N SER A 139 -15.57 13.93 9.38
CA SER A 139 -16.60 14.90 8.98
C SER A 139 -18.03 14.45 9.32
N TRP A 140 -18.20 13.15 9.61
CA TRP A 140 -19.50 12.53 9.89
C TRP A 140 -19.64 12.06 11.34
N ALA A 141 -18.55 12.06 12.12
CA ALA A 141 -18.61 11.74 13.54
C ALA A 141 -19.49 12.77 14.28
N GLY A 142 -20.61 12.31 14.83
CA GLY A 142 -21.61 13.17 15.48
C GLY A 142 -22.71 13.70 14.55
N SER A 143 -22.58 13.50 13.24
CA SER A 143 -23.62 13.77 12.24
C SER A 143 -24.47 12.50 12.08
N SER A 144 -25.78 12.59 12.30
CA SER A 144 -26.76 11.53 11.98
C SER A 144 -26.45 10.13 12.57
N GLY A 145 -26.22 10.01 13.88
CA GLY A 145 -26.20 8.70 14.58
C GLY A 145 -25.07 7.74 14.19
N LEU A 146 -24.12 8.17 13.37
CA LEU A 146 -22.97 7.36 12.98
C LEU A 146 -21.90 7.41 14.07
N GLU A 147 -21.72 6.28 14.76
CA GLU A 147 -20.66 6.14 15.76
C GLU A 147 -19.28 6.19 15.09
N ARG A 148 -18.28 6.72 15.82
CA ARG A 148 -16.90 6.85 15.33
C ARG A 148 -16.33 5.53 14.81
N SER A 149 -16.56 4.43 15.52
CA SER A 149 -16.07 3.10 15.13
C SER A 149 -16.62 2.66 13.77
N SER A 150 -17.92 2.86 13.54
CA SER A 150 -18.59 2.59 12.27
C SER A 150 -18.05 3.47 11.14
N ALA A 151 -17.82 4.77 11.40
CA ALA A 151 -17.22 5.67 10.43
C ALA A 151 -15.79 5.23 10.03
N ASP A 152 -14.98 4.79 10.98
CA ASP A 152 -13.64 4.29 10.69
C ASP A 152 -13.67 2.99 9.86
N TYR A 153 -14.64 2.09 10.11
CA TYR A 153 -14.85 0.90 9.26
C TYR A 153 -15.20 1.27 7.81
N ILE A 154 -16.09 2.24 7.59
CA ILE A 154 -16.41 2.73 6.25
C ILE A 154 -15.15 3.33 5.58
N GLY A 155 -14.37 4.12 6.33
CA GLY A 155 -13.09 4.66 5.86
C GLY A 155 -12.09 3.55 5.48
N MET A 156 -12.00 2.48 6.27
CA MET A 156 -11.16 1.33 5.96
C MET A 156 -11.62 0.62 4.69
N LEU A 157 -12.93 0.45 4.44
CA LEU A 157 -13.44 -0.09 3.19
C LEU A 157 -13.14 0.80 1.99
N ALA A 158 -13.20 2.14 2.15
CA ALA A 158 -12.77 3.08 1.11
C ALA A 158 -11.29 2.87 0.72
N THR A 159 -10.40 2.54 1.67
CA THR A 159 -9.01 2.20 1.32
C THR A 159 -8.91 0.92 0.47
N VAL A 160 -9.80 -0.05 0.67
CA VAL A 160 -9.86 -1.28 -0.14
C VAL A 160 -10.28 -0.96 -1.57
N MET A 161 -11.27 -0.08 -1.75
CA MET A 161 -11.70 0.38 -3.07
C MET A 161 -10.55 1.04 -3.84
N ASN A 162 -9.82 1.96 -3.19
CA ASN A 162 -8.65 2.60 -3.80
C ASN A 162 -7.53 1.60 -4.13
N ALA A 163 -7.29 0.62 -3.26
CA ALA A 163 -6.27 -0.40 -3.47
C ALA A 163 -6.57 -1.29 -4.68
N ILE A 164 -7.83 -1.69 -4.87
CA ILE A 164 -8.27 -2.47 -6.04
C ILE A 164 -8.07 -1.65 -7.32
N PHE A 165 -8.47 -0.38 -7.31
CA PHE A 165 -8.30 0.50 -8.47
C PHE A 165 -6.83 0.68 -8.83
N LEU A 166 -5.98 0.91 -7.84
CA LEU A 166 -4.54 1.08 -8.03
C LEU A 166 -3.88 -0.22 -8.50
N GLN A 167 -4.29 -1.38 -7.97
CA GLN A 167 -3.85 -2.69 -8.46
C GLN A 167 -4.18 -2.86 -9.94
N ALA A 168 -5.44 -2.64 -10.34
CA ALA A 168 -5.84 -2.76 -11.74
C ALA A 168 -5.05 -1.80 -12.64
N THR A 169 -4.80 -0.57 -12.17
CA THR A 169 -3.99 0.42 -12.89
C THR A 169 -2.55 -0.07 -13.08
N MET A 170 -1.91 -0.56 -12.02
CA MET A 170 -0.54 -1.09 -12.06
C MET A 170 -0.42 -2.34 -12.94
N GLU A 171 -1.38 -3.26 -12.85
CA GLU A 171 -1.42 -4.48 -13.67
C GLU A 171 -1.66 -4.17 -15.15
N SER A 172 -2.44 -3.12 -15.47
CA SER A 172 -2.66 -2.68 -16.86
C SER A 172 -1.39 -2.26 -17.60
N ILE A 173 -0.34 -1.88 -16.86
CA ILE A 173 0.99 -1.54 -17.40
C ILE A 173 2.06 -2.59 -17.08
N GLY A 174 1.64 -3.79 -16.66
CA GLY A 174 2.51 -4.96 -16.49
C GLY A 174 3.26 -5.04 -15.16
N ILE A 175 2.84 -4.30 -14.11
CA ILE A 175 3.44 -4.41 -12.78
C ILE A 175 2.72 -5.51 -12.00
N PRO A 176 3.40 -6.62 -11.64
CA PRO A 176 2.81 -7.66 -10.83
C PRO A 176 2.48 -7.13 -9.42
N THR A 177 1.21 -7.16 -9.05
CA THR A 177 0.73 -6.50 -7.84
C THR A 177 -0.08 -7.46 -6.96
N ARG A 178 -0.13 -7.20 -5.65
CA ARG A 178 -0.95 -7.94 -4.68
C ARG A 178 -1.56 -6.99 -3.67
N VAL A 179 -2.88 -6.97 -3.58
CA VAL A 179 -3.59 -6.30 -2.48
C VAL A 179 -3.69 -7.24 -1.29
N GLN A 180 -3.33 -6.72 -0.11
CA GLN A 180 -3.52 -7.40 1.17
C GLN A 180 -4.33 -6.54 2.13
N THR A 181 -5.41 -7.10 2.68
CA THR A 181 -6.34 -6.38 3.55
C THR A 181 -6.18 -6.79 5.01
N ALA A 182 -6.29 -5.84 5.93
CA ALA A 182 -6.38 -6.13 7.37
C ALA A 182 -7.66 -6.91 7.72
N PHE A 183 -8.76 -6.68 6.99
CA PHE A 183 -9.96 -7.51 7.05
C PHE A 183 -9.81 -8.75 6.19
N ARG A 184 -10.45 -9.85 6.59
CA ARG A 184 -10.54 -11.03 5.75
C ARG A 184 -11.65 -10.85 4.72
N MET A 185 -11.28 -10.67 3.45
CA MET A 185 -12.20 -10.48 2.32
C MET A 185 -11.85 -11.47 1.20
N SER A 186 -12.10 -12.76 1.43
CA SER A 186 -11.52 -13.87 0.66
C SER A 186 -11.72 -13.78 -0.86
N GLU A 187 -12.87 -13.26 -1.29
CA GLU A 187 -13.27 -13.12 -2.70
C GLU A 187 -12.66 -11.87 -3.37
N VAL A 188 -12.19 -10.90 -2.57
CA VAL A 188 -11.77 -9.57 -3.03
C VAL A 188 -10.26 -9.42 -3.01
N ALA A 189 -9.62 -9.79 -1.90
CA ALA A 189 -8.19 -9.57 -1.68
C ALA A 189 -7.59 -10.60 -0.71
N GLU A 190 -6.27 -10.77 -0.76
CA GLU A 190 -5.58 -11.65 0.19
C GLU A 190 -5.68 -11.05 1.61
N PRO A 191 -5.93 -11.86 2.66
CA PRO A 191 -5.73 -11.38 4.02
C PRO A 191 -4.26 -11.05 4.26
N TYR A 192 -3.98 -9.99 5.01
CA TYR A 192 -2.63 -9.64 5.39
C TYR A 192 -1.97 -10.76 6.21
N ILE A 193 -0.85 -11.25 5.70
CA ILE A 193 0.03 -12.18 6.39
C ILE A 193 1.45 -11.70 6.16
N ARG A 194 2.11 -11.19 7.22
CA ARG A 194 3.46 -10.60 7.17
C ARG A 194 4.44 -11.41 6.31
N ARG A 195 4.57 -12.72 6.57
CA ARG A 195 5.51 -13.59 5.83
C ARG A 195 5.18 -13.69 4.34
N ARG A 196 3.88 -13.63 3.98
CA ARG A 196 3.43 -13.63 2.58
C ARG A 196 3.72 -12.29 1.91
N ALA A 197 3.48 -11.18 2.60
CA ALA A 197 3.81 -9.84 2.10
C ALA A 197 5.29 -9.74 1.74
N ILE A 198 6.18 -10.12 2.67
CA ILE A 198 7.63 -10.17 2.45
C ILE A 198 7.97 -11.05 1.24
N ARG A 199 7.37 -12.24 1.14
CA ARG A 199 7.62 -13.13 0.01
C ARG A 199 7.15 -12.59 -1.34
N HIS A 200 6.11 -11.76 -1.36
CA HIS A 200 5.67 -11.07 -2.59
C HIS A 200 6.69 -9.98 -2.97
N LEU A 201 7.15 -9.19 -2.01
CA LEU A 201 8.18 -8.16 -2.19
C LEU A 201 9.49 -8.76 -2.74
N GLU A 202 9.99 -9.85 -2.14
CA GLU A 202 11.18 -10.59 -2.59
C GLU A 202 11.08 -11.10 -4.04
N LYS A 203 9.86 -11.26 -4.56
CA LYS A 203 9.60 -11.69 -5.95
C LYS A 203 9.45 -10.50 -6.91
N GLY A 204 9.76 -9.29 -6.46
CA GLY A 204 9.60 -8.06 -7.25
C GLY A 204 8.15 -7.64 -7.46
N ARG A 205 7.20 -8.15 -6.65
CA ARG A 205 5.79 -7.74 -6.73
C ARG A 205 5.57 -6.51 -5.87
N VAL A 206 4.74 -5.61 -6.35
CA VAL A 206 4.24 -4.50 -5.55
C VAL A 206 3.16 -5.02 -4.59
N VAL A 207 3.25 -4.67 -3.31
CA VAL A 207 2.23 -5.05 -2.30
C VAL A 207 1.47 -3.80 -1.87
N ILE A 208 0.15 -3.82 -2.01
CA ILE A 208 -0.73 -2.72 -1.57
C ILE A 208 -1.48 -3.16 -0.32
N PHE A 209 -1.23 -2.50 0.81
CA PHE A 209 -1.96 -2.73 2.05
C PHE A 209 -3.20 -1.85 2.14
N ALA A 210 -4.31 -2.48 2.50
CA ALA A 210 -5.61 -1.83 2.65
C ALA A 210 -6.31 -2.25 3.95
N ALA A 211 -7.41 -1.57 4.25
CA ALA A 211 -8.13 -1.62 5.52
C ALA A 211 -7.29 -1.16 6.73
N GLY A 212 -6.28 -0.30 6.51
CA GLY A 212 -5.48 0.30 7.58
C GLY A 212 -4.86 -0.73 8.54
N THR A 213 -5.02 -0.48 9.84
CA THR A 213 -4.63 -1.42 10.91
C THR A 213 -5.66 -2.52 11.14
N GLY A 214 -6.85 -2.41 10.54
CA GLY A 214 -8.02 -3.25 10.84
C GLY A 214 -8.77 -2.84 12.11
N ASN A 215 -8.33 -1.79 12.80
CA ASN A 215 -8.92 -1.34 14.05
C ASN A 215 -9.38 0.13 13.93
N PRO A 216 -10.58 0.47 14.44
CA PRO A 216 -10.99 1.86 14.56
C PRO A 216 -10.02 2.71 15.41
N PHE A 217 -10.18 4.03 15.36
CA PHE A 217 -9.36 5.04 16.07
C PHE A 217 -7.92 5.22 15.60
N PHE A 218 -7.47 4.43 14.62
CA PHE A 218 -6.15 4.57 14.02
C PHE A 218 -6.20 5.26 12.65
N THR A 219 -5.15 6.01 12.33
CA THR A 219 -5.04 6.67 11.03
C THR A 219 -4.38 5.76 10.00
N THR A 220 -4.40 6.20 8.75
CA THR A 220 -3.65 5.56 7.66
C THR A 220 -2.14 5.80 7.77
N ASP A 221 -1.72 6.85 8.48
CA ASP A 221 -0.30 7.08 8.78
C ASP A 221 0.18 6.07 9.84
N THR A 222 -0.63 5.77 10.87
CA THR A 222 -0.32 4.69 11.81
C THR A 222 -0.22 3.33 11.11
N ALA A 223 -1.13 3.05 10.17
CA ALA A 223 -1.07 1.82 9.37
C ALA A 223 0.19 1.75 8.50
N ALA A 224 0.62 2.87 7.92
CA ALA A 224 1.85 2.97 7.14
C ALA A 224 3.09 2.68 8.01
N ALA A 225 3.20 3.32 9.17
CA ALA A 225 4.27 3.06 10.12
C ALA A 225 4.29 1.58 10.55
N LEU A 226 3.13 1.02 10.92
CA LEU A 226 2.99 -0.37 11.35
C LEU A 226 3.44 -1.35 10.27
N ARG A 227 2.91 -1.20 9.04
CA ARG A 227 3.26 -2.10 7.93
C ARG A 227 4.71 -1.95 7.53
N CYS A 228 5.28 -0.74 7.62
CA CYS A 228 6.69 -0.48 7.34
C CYS A 228 7.59 -1.27 8.29
N ALA A 229 7.31 -1.19 9.59
CA ALA A 229 8.03 -1.96 10.62
C ALA A 229 7.87 -3.47 10.40
N GLU A 230 6.66 -3.95 10.17
CA GLU A 230 6.41 -5.38 9.99
C GLU A 230 7.13 -5.95 8.76
N ILE A 231 7.14 -5.25 7.62
CA ILE A 231 7.83 -5.73 6.43
C ILE A 231 9.33 -5.39 6.43
N ASN A 232 9.87 -4.79 7.49
CA ASN A 232 11.26 -4.31 7.53
C ASN A 232 11.59 -3.38 6.34
N ALA A 233 10.68 -2.48 5.99
CA ALA A 233 10.98 -1.41 5.04
C ALA A 233 11.84 -0.35 5.73
N GLU A 234 12.77 0.24 4.98
CA GLU A 234 13.81 1.13 5.50
C GLU A 234 13.34 2.59 5.61
N VAL A 235 12.17 2.92 5.05
CA VAL A 235 11.64 4.28 5.03
C VAL A 235 10.13 4.30 4.78
N VAL A 236 9.42 5.21 5.46
CA VAL A 236 8.06 5.62 5.10
C VAL A 236 8.13 6.85 4.19
N LEU A 237 7.69 6.70 2.95
CA LEU A 237 7.58 7.78 1.97
C LEU A 237 6.15 8.31 2.00
N LYS A 238 5.91 9.43 2.68
CA LYS A 238 4.60 10.06 2.80
C LYS A 238 4.38 11.06 1.68
N ALA A 239 3.62 10.64 0.67
CA ALA A 239 3.23 11.49 -0.44
C ALA A 239 2.05 12.39 -0.03
N THR A 240 2.23 13.70 -0.20
CA THR A 240 1.25 14.73 0.20
C THR A 240 1.02 15.75 -0.93
N ASN A 241 0.11 16.71 -0.70
CA ASN A 241 -0.12 17.81 -1.65
C ASN A 241 0.77 19.05 -1.39
N VAL A 242 1.66 19.00 -0.39
CA VAL A 242 2.59 20.08 -0.04
C VAL A 242 4.03 19.61 -0.23
N ASP A 243 4.96 20.55 -0.34
CA ASP A 243 6.36 20.29 -0.67
C ASP A 243 7.14 19.51 0.40
N GLY A 244 6.68 19.56 1.64
CA GLY A 244 7.25 18.84 2.78
C GLY A 244 6.67 19.41 4.06
N VAL A 245 7.49 19.46 5.11
CA VAL A 245 7.14 20.04 6.40
C VAL A 245 7.67 21.47 6.46
N PHE A 246 6.79 22.40 6.81
CA PHE A 246 7.12 23.82 6.96
C PHE A 246 7.21 24.20 8.44
N ASP A 247 7.94 25.27 8.76
CA ASP A 247 8.00 25.82 10.13
C ASP A 247 6.70 26.52 10.57
N ASP A 248 5.81 26.83 9.62
CA ASP A 248 4.45 27.36 9.84
C ASP A 248 3.53 26.92 8.68
N ASP A 249 2.21 27.12 8.78
CA ASP A 249 1.27 26.77 7.71
C ASP A 249 1.47 27.68 6.47
N PRO A 250 1.98 27.15 5.33
CA PRO A 250 2.26 27.95 4.14
C PRO A 250 1.00 28.53 3.48
N LYS A 251 -0.20 28.03 3.82
CA LYS A 251 -1.47 28.61 3.35
C LYS A 251 -1.85 29.88 4.10
N ARG A 252 -1.37 30.04 5.33
CA ARG A 252 -1.71 31.16 6.22
C ARG A 252 -0.55 32.14 6.36
N ASN A 253 0.67 31.64 6.32
CA ASN A 253 1.89 32.42 6.44
C ASN A 253 2.75 32.29 5.16
N PRO A 254 2.79 33.33 4.30
CA PRO A 254 3.64 33.34 3.11
C PRO A 254 5.15 33.27 3.39
N GLN A 255 5.57 33.53 4.63
CA GLN A 255 6.96 33.43 5.08
C GLN A 255 7.32 32.04 5.64
N ALA A 256 6.38 31.08 5.60
CA ALA A 256 6.65 29.71 6.02
C ALA A 256 7.78 29.11 5.17
N ARG A 257 8.78 28.53 5.84
CA ARG A 257 9.97 27.95 5.20
C ARG A 257 9.90 26.44 5.25
N LEU A 258 10.25 25.82 4.13
CA LEU A 258 10.42 24.39 4.03
C LEU A 258 11.62 23.96 4.88
N LEU A 259 11.43 22.91 5.68
CA LEU A 259 12.47 22.33 6.52
C LEU A 259 13.02 21.09 5.80
N ASP A 260 14.31 21.07 5.47
CA ASP A 260 14.90 19.94 4.73
C ASP A 260 15.04 18.68 5.60
N THR A 261 15.36 18.89 6.89
CA THR A 261 15.59 17.81 7.85
C THR A 261 15.00 18.13 9.21
N LEU A 262 14.47 17.11 9.88
CA LEU A 262 13.95 17.20 11.23
C LEU A 262 14.31 15.95 12.04
N THR A 263 14.52 16.14 13.34
CA THR A 263 14.50 15.00 14.27
C THR A 263 13.04 14.68 14.64
N TYR A 264 12.76 13.48 15.16
CA TYR A 264 11.44 13.20 15.73
C TYR A 264 11.12 14.13 16.89
N GLN A 265 12.13 14.52 17.68
CA GLN A 265 11.96 15.47 18.77
C GLN A 265 11.53 16.85 18.27
N ASP A 266 12.05 17.31 17.12
CA ASP A 266 11.59 18.56 16.50
C ASP A 266 10.11 18.49 16.14
N VAL A 267 9.66 17.38 15.55
CA VAL A 267 8.26 17.18 15.16
C VAL A 267 7.34 17.25 16.38
N ILE A 268 7.71 16.59 17.47
CA ILE A 268 6.93 16.56 18.71
C ILE A 268 6.95 17.92 19.41
N THR A 269 8.13 18.52 19.58
CA THR A 269 8.29 19.75 20.40
C THR A 269 7.70 20.98 19.71
N LYS A 270 7.77 21.04 18.38
CA LYS A 270 7.24 22.15 17.58
C LYS A 270 5.81 21.91 17.09
N ASP A 271 5.17 20.81 17.52
CA ASP A 271 3.81 20.40 17.13
C ASP A 271 3.59 20.44 15.60
N LEU A 272 4.57 19.93 14.85
CA LEU A 272 4.51 19.95 13.39
C LEU A 272 3.51 18.91 12.91
N SER A 273 2.51 19.34 12.15
CA SER A 273 1.44 18.49 11.60
C SER A 273 1.94 17.58 10.46
N VAL A 274 2.71 16.56 10.80
CA VAL A 274 3.30 15.61 9.83
C VAL A 274 2.47 14.34 9.70
N MET A 275 2.25 13.66 10.81
CA MET A 275 1.47 12.42 11.00
C MET A 275 0.87 12.46 12.41
N ASP A 276 -0.03 11.54 12.75
CA ASP A 276 -0.43 11.36 14.15
C ASP A 276 0.75 10.93 15.03
N LEU A 277 0.67 11.28 16.31
CA LEU A 277 1.74 10.99 17.27
C LEU A 277 2.03 9.49 17.39
N THR A 278 1.02 8.62 17.27
CA THR A 278 1.21 7.17 17.31
C THR A 278 2.10 6.69 16.16
N ALA A 279 1.86 7.19 14.94
CA ALA A 279 2.71 6.88 13.78
C ALA A 279 4.14 7.42 13.96
N ILE A 280 4.30 8.64 14.48
CA ILE A 280 5.61 9.24 14.77
C ILE A 280 6.39 8.41 15.78
N THR A 281 5.78 8.07 16.92
CA THR A 281 6.41 7.25 17.96
C THR A 281 6.79 5.87 17.43
N LEU A 282 5.91 5.23 16.66
CA LEU A 282 6.19 3.91 16.11
C LEU A 282 7.37 3.95 15.11
N CYS A 283 7.45 4.98 14.26
CA CYS A 283 8.61 5.17 13.39
C CYS A 283 9.90 5.43 14.20
N GLN A 284 9.83 6.27 15.23
CA GLN A 284 10.97 6.60 16.09
C GLN A 284 11.51 5.35 16.82
N GLU A 285 10.65 4.58 17.47
CA GLU A 285 11.04 3.37 18.23
C GLU A 285 11.68 2.30 17.34
N ASN A 286 11.28 2.25 16.06
CA ASN A 286 11.81 1.29 15.09
C ASN A 286 12.93 1.86 14.21
N ASN A 287 13.39 3.10 14.47
CA ASN A 287 14.39 3.82 13.66
C ASN A 287 14.04 3.88 12.17
N ILE A 288 12.76 4.09 11.83
CA ILE A 288 12.25 4.11 10.47
C ILE A 288 12.10 5.57 9.99
N PRO A 289 13.03 6.12 9.20
CA PRO A 289 12.92 7.48 8.71
C PRO A 289 11.64 7.73 7.92
N VAL A 290 11.21 8.98 7.91
CA VAL A 290 10.02 9.43 7.17
C VAL A 290 10.44 10.50 6.17
N VAL A 291 10.06 10.34 4.91
CA VAL A 291 10.24 11.37 3.87
C VAL A 291 8.88 11.92 3.48
N VAL A 292 8.68 13.21 3.68
CA VAL A 292 7.43 13.91 3.33
C VAL A 292 7.67 14.74 2.08
N PHE A 293 6.90 14.51 1.03
CA PHE A 293 7.12 15.18 -0.25
C PHE A 293 5.81 15.43 -1.01
N ASN A 294 5.87 16.29 -2.02
CA ASN A 294 4.75 16.60 -2.89
C ASN A 294 4.59 15.57 -3.99
N ILE A 295 3.42 14.94 -4.06
CA ILE A 295 3.06 13.96 -5.10
C ILE A 295 2.76 14.61 -6.46
N ASN A 296 2.37 15.89 -6.47
CA ASN A 296 1.96 16.59 -7.68
C ASN A 296 3.15 17.07 -8.53
N LYS A 297 4.37 16.96 -8.00
CA LYS A 297 5.60 17.26 -8.74
C LYS A 297 6.05 15.98 -9.47
N PRO A 298 6.00 15.94 -10.81
CA PRO A 298 6.35 14.74 -11.57
C PRO A 298 7.76 14.23 -11.25
N GLY A 299 7.88 12.92 -11.07
CA GLY A 299 9.14 12.24 -10.76
C GLY A 299 9.51 12.26 -9.26
N ASN A 300 8.75 12.93 -8.39
CA ASN A 300 9.07 12.94 -6.97
C ASN A 300 8.90 11.57 -6.30
N ILE A 301 7.96 10.73 -6.74
CA ILE A 301 7.80 9.39 -6.18
C ILE A 301 9.02 8.56 -6.54
N GLU A 302 9.43 8.59 -7.82
CA GLU A 302 10.64 7.90 -8.28
C GLU A 302 11.88 8.35 -7.50
N LYS A 303 12.09 9.66 -7.35
CA LYS A 303 13.20 10.25 -6.59
C LYS A 303 13.18 9.84 -5.12
N ALA A 304 12.01 9.91 -4.47
CA ALA A 304 11.83 9.51 -3.08
C ALA A 304 12.20 8.03 -2.87
N ILE A 305 11.74 7.15 -3.76
CA ILE A 305 12.00 5.70 -3.71
C ILE A 305 13.48 5.38 -3.99
N LYS A 306 14.16 6.14 -4.84
CA LYS A 306 15.63 6.04 -5.03
C LYS A 306 16.42 6.57 -3.84
N GLY A 307 15.78 7.37 -2.99
CA GLY A 307 16.39 8.08 -1.86
C GLY A 307 17.15 9.33 -2.25
N GLU A 308 16.77 9.95 -3.36
CA GLU A 308 17.19 11.30 -3.71
C GLU A 308 16.52 12.34 -2.80
N SER A 309 17.12 13.54 -2.69
CA SER A 309 16.61 14.58 -1.81
C SER A 309 15.32 15.19 -2.37
N VAL A 310 14.19 14.89 -1.73
CA VAL A 310 12.88 15.48 -2.01
C VAL A 310 12.16 15.80 -0.70
N GLY A 311 11.57 16.99 -0.64
CA GLY A 311 10.81 17.46 0.53
C GLY A 311 11.62 17.41 1.82
N THR A 312 11.03 16.85 2.87
CA THR A 312 11.61 16.83 4.23
C THR A 312 11.93 15.41 4.68
N LEU A 313 13.15 15.18 5.18
CA LEU A 313 13.54 13.95 5.86
C LEU A 313 13.39 14.09 7.38
N ILE A 314 12.77 13.11 8.03
CA ILE A 314 12.58 13.06 9.47
C ILE A 314 13.26 11.80 10.03
N GLY A 315 14.00 11.97 11.12
CA GLY A 315 14.48 10.84 11.93
C GLY A 315 15.79 10.20 11.49
N ALA A 316 16.32 10.58 10.32
CA ALA A 316 17.65 10.17 9.88
C ALA A 316 18.51 11.39 9.56
N THR A 317 19.80 11.32 9.91
CA THR A 317 20.81 12.19 9.30
C THR A 317 21.04 11.73 7.86
N TRP A 318 21.02 12.64 6.89
CA TRP A 318 21.47 12.38 5.52
C TRP A 318 22.98 12.07 5.51
N ASN A 319 23.38 10.90 6.00
CA ASN A 319 24.75 10.45 5.86
C ASN A 319 24.88 9.76 4.50
N SER A 320 25.59 10.42 3.59
CA SER A 320 26.09 9.89 2.31
C SER A 320 27.10 8.74 2.49
N THR A 321 27.24 8.20 3.70
CA THR A 321 28.18 7.14 4.05
C THR A 321 27.49 6.15 4.99
N ILE A 322 26.68 5.25 4.44
CA ILE A 322 26.40 3.98 5.11
C ILE A 322 27.07 2.90 4.25
N SER A 323 28.37 2.74 4.52
CA SER A 323 29.04 1.47 4.29
C SER A 323 28.43 0.44 5.21
N ARG A 324 28.11 -0.69 4.60
CA ARG A 324 27.57 -1.94 5.15
C ARG A 324 28.17 -2.31 6.51
N THR A 325 27.31 -2.85 7.37
CA THR A 325 27.60 -4.05 8.17
C THR A 325 26.44 -5.02 7.99
#